data_AF-A0A9E0TY51-F1
#
_entry.id   AF-A0A9E0TY51-F1
#
_cell.length_a   1.000
_cell.length_b   1.000
_cell.length_c   1.000
_cell.angle_alpha   90.00
_cell.angle_beta   90.00
_cell.angle_gamma   90.00
#
_symmetry.space_group_name_H-M   'P 1'
#
loop_
_entity.id
_entity.type
_entity.pdbx_description
1 polymer ?
#
loop_
_entity_poly.entity_id
_entity_poly.type
_entity_poly.pdbx_seq_one_letter_code
_entity_poly.pdbx_strand_id
1 'polypeptide(L)'
;MIKLAKGLVELFYPLVEASLFDAAGHMQDSFNTFSTSKEDQALDVASNQVNSPFLEVLVGGKQVRCIVSPIYEGSQLAGYLRIRYDLSAFKTLQEQLEFLIQPSAPQRAVDPWKQSIDQIITLYLEEQTITLQAMTNRQKRELISRLQEKGLFDFKESSAYVAARLQISRATVYNYLKAAAEFRRVCVHQVDAFTSEKFGGNPAGVVLDADDLDVATMRKIARELNLSETAYVSPSKKAAFQMRYFTPTGHEVGFCGHSTVGALYMIAKEKRFGIEGQGSYQFDVETHCGVLQMEVDVDVDEEIKLAYNTPEIDLQETAISHRDVSRAAGFDESLIDTAYPVMYEKTNRDLFVVIRSLKALKKIECDSRSLAQFSKQHDIVALCLFCPSAFDAENQFHMRCYAPAVGIAEDPFTGSVLGGLTAYVDTFGLLPKGSDTFRVEQGHFIERPGVVRVAYSKRGKTYRAKVFAQAVHCFSTAINL
;
A
#
# COMPACT_ATOMS: atom_id res chain seq x y z
N MET A 1 -33.31 51.98 33.50
CA MET A 1 -33.03 50.76 34.29
C MET A 1 -33.28 49.46 33.54
N ILE A 2 -34.50 49.20 33.06
CA ILE A 2 -34.82 47.97 32.30
C ILE A 2 -33.86 47.75 31.12
N LYS A 3 -33.52 48.78 30.33
CA LYS A 3 -32.56 48.68 29.21
C LYS A 3 -31.15 48.24 29.66
N LEU A 4 -30.66 48.71 30.81
CA LEU A 4 -29.34 48.36 31.33
C LEU A 4 -29.32 46.91 31.82
N ALA A 5 -30.33 46.50 32.58
CA ALA A 5 -30.46 45.12 33.06
C ALA A 5 -30.55 44.13 31.88
N LYS A 6 -31.36 44.46 30.86
CA LYS A 6 -31.44 43.67 29.61
C LYS A 6 -30.11 43.60 28.88
N GLY A 7 -29.41 44.73 28.69
CA GLY A 7 -28.12 44.75 27.99
C GLY A 7 -27.03 43.94 28.72
N LEU A 8 -27.01 43.95 30.05
CA LEU A 8 -26.09 43.13 30.84
C LEU A 8 -26.39 41.63 30.71
N VAL A 9 -27.67 41.27 30.76
CA VAL A 9 -28.09 39.88 30.58
C VAL A 9 -27.80 39.39 29.16
N GLU A 10 -28.04 40.20 28.13
CA GLU A 10 -27.73 39.86 26.73
C GLU A 10 -26.22 39.65 26.53
N LEU A 11 -25.38 40.54 27.09
CA LEU A 11 -23.93 40.47 26.93
C LEU A 11 -23.33 39.20 27.56
N PHE A 12 -23.91 38.73 28.66
CA PHE A 12 -23.38 37.61 29.44
C PHE A 12 -24.34 36.41 29.48
N TYR A 13 -25.25 36.30 28.52
CA TYR A 13 -26.17 35.17 28.44
C TYR A 13 -25.39 33.87 28.21
N PRO A 14 -25.71 32.75 28.90
CA PRO A 14 -26.78 32.55 29.88
C PRO A 14 -26.34 32.75 31.35
N LEU A 15 -25.15 33.28 31.59
CA LEU A 15 -24.46 33.26 32.89
C LEU A 15 -24.93 34.33 33.87
N VAL A 16 -25.62 35.37 33.41
CA VAL A 16 -26.03 36.49 34.26
C VAL A 16 -27.54 36.60 34.40
N GLU A 17 -28.00 36.64 35.65
CA GLU A 17 -29.35 37.07 36.03
C GLU A 17 -29.28 38.51 36.54
N ALA A 18 -30.25 39.34 36.15
CA ALA A 18 -30.43 40.67 36.70
C ALA A 18 -31.83 40.84 37.29
N SER A 19 -31.95 41.39 38.49
CA SER A 19 -33.22 41.66 39.16
C SER A 19 -33.28 43.12 39.60
N LEU A 20 -34.42 43.77 39.40
CA LEU A 20 -34.69 45.13 39.84
C LEU A 20 -35.61 45.11 41.06
N PHE A 21 -35.29 45.92 42.05
CA PHE A 21 -36.06 46.07 43.28
C PHE A 21 -36.44 47.53 43.53
N ASP A 22 -37.57 47.76 44.17
CA ASP A 22 -37.92 49.08 44.69
C ASP A 22 -37.04 49.44 45.92
N ALA A 23 -37.20 50.67 46.44
CA ALA A 23 -36.44 51.14 47.60
C ALA A 23 -36.72 50.33 48.89
N ALA A 24 -37.83 49.59 48.94
CA ALA A 24 -38.21 48.73 50.06
C ALA A 24 -37.70 47.28 49.91
N GLY A 25 -37.05 46.94 48.79
CA GLY A 25 -36.52 45.61 48.51
C GLY A 25 -37.52 44.64 47.87
N HIS A 26 -38.67 45.12 47.37
CA HIS A 26 -39.60 44.29 46.62
C HIS A 26 -39.21 44.20 45.15
N MET A 27 -39.14 42.97 44.62
CA MET A 27 -38.76 42.71 43.24
C MET A 27 -39.81 43.29 42.28
N GLN A 28 -39.35 44.11 41.34
CA GLN A 28 -40.17 44.76 40.31
C GLN A 28 -40.05 44.05 38.96
N ASP A 29 -38.85 43.57 38.62
CA ASP A 29 -38.59 42.90 37.34
C ASP A 29 -37.37 41.97 37.44
N SER A 30 -37.28 40.97 36.56
CA SER A 30 -36.15 40.03 36.52
C SER A 30 -35.87 39.53 35.11
N PHE A 31 -34.59 39.33 34.78
CA PHE A 31 -34.11 38.98 33.45
C PHE A 31 -33.14 37.78 33.54
N ASN A 32 -33.29 36.80 32.63
CA ASN A 32 -32.57 35.52 32.62
C ASN A 32 -32.59 34.82 33.99
N THR A 33 -33.79 34.70 34.56
CA THR A 33 -34.00 34.26 35.93
C THR A 33 -33.73 32.77 36.08
N PHE A 34 -32.68 32.43 36.83
CA PHE A 34 -32.38 31.08 37.31
C PHE A 34 -32.57 30.95 38.83
N SER A 35 -32.87 32.04 39.54
CA SER A 35 -33.35 32.04 40.93
C SER A 35 -34.86 31.80 41.00
N THR A 36 -35.26 30.55 41.15
CA THR A 36 -36.67 30.16 41.05
C THR A 36 -37.41 30.13 42.39
N SER A 37 -36.70 30.09 43.52
CA SER A 37 -37.34 30.05 44.84
C SER A 37 -37.70 31.44 45.37
N LYS A 38 -38.72 31.52 46.22
CA LYS A 38 -39.11 32.78 46.87
C LYS A 38 -37.99 33.35 47.76
N GLU A 39 -37.21 32.47 48.38
CA GLU A 39 -36.06 32.84 49.21
C GLU A 39 -34.97 33.49 48.37
N ASP A 40 -34.64 32.91 47.20
CA ASP A 40 -33.65 33.48 46.28
C ASP A 40 -34.11 34.80 45.64
N GLN A 41 -35.42 35.04 45.55
CA GLN A 41 -35.98 36.26 44.95
C GLN A 41 -36.09 37.42 45.94
N ALA A 42 -36.01 37.16 47.26
CA ALA A 42 -36.01 38.21 48.25
C ALA A 42 -34.69 39.03 48.22
N LEU A 43 -34.77 40.31 48.56
CA LEU A 43 -33.62 41.17 48.80
C LEU A 43 -33.74 41.81 50.18
N ASP A 44 -32.95 41.34 51.14
CA ASP A 44 -32.77 42.01 52.42
C ASP A 44 -31.66 43.06 52.30
N VAL A 45 -32.06 44.31 52.12
CA VAL A 45 -31.15 45.44 51.91
C VAL A 45 -30.25 45.70 53.13
N ALA A 46 -30.67 45.31 54.35
CA ALA A 46 -29.92 45.55 55.57
C ALA A 46 -28.81 44.52 55.80
N SER A 47 -29.03 43.26 55.39
CA SER A 47 -28.03 42.18 55.55
C SER A 47 -27.13 41.99 54.33
N ASN A 48 -27.60 42.36 53.13
CA ASN A 48 -26.82 42.19 51.92
C ASN A 48 -25.77 43.29 51.74
N GLN A 49 -24.58 42.90 51.27
CA GLN A 49 -23.49 43.85 51.00
C GLN A 49 -23.81 44.66 49.73
N VAL A 50 -24.16 45.92 49.93
CA VAL A 50 -24.39 46.86 48.83
C VAL A 50 -23.04 47.38 48.30
N ASN A 51 -22.89 47.47 46.98
CA ASN A 51 -21.68 47.90 46.27
C ASN A 51 -20.43 47.01 46.46
N SER A 52 -20.58 45.80 47.00
CA SER A 52 -19.49 44.84 47.10
C SER A 52 -19.95 43.47 46.59
N PRO A 53 -19.19 42.82 45.69
CA PRO A 53 -19.53 41.47 45.25
C PRO A 53 -19.40 40.47 46.38
N PHE A 54 -20.46 39.69 46.65
CA PHE A 54 -20.45 38.62 47.63
C PHE A 54 -20.81 37.27 46.99
N LEU A 55 -20.44 36.18 47.67
CA LEU A 55 -20.80 34.83 47.23
C LEU A 55 -22.16 34.46 47.84
N GLU A 56 -23.01 33.86 47.04
CA GLU A 56 -24.33 33.38 47.44
C GLU A 56 -24.53 31.97 46.87
N VAL A 57 -25.21 31.10 47.63
CA VAL A 57 -25.60 29.77 47.17
C VAL A 57 -27.12 29.75 47.13
N LEU A 58 -27.68 29.61 45.93
CA LEU A 58 -29.12 29.56 45.75
C LEU A 58 -29.68 28.25 46.33
N VAL A 59 -30.98 28.19 46.63
CA VAL A 59 -31.65 27.00 47.18
C VAL A 59 -31.38 25.72 46.35
N GLY A 60 -31.23 25.86 45.03
CA GLY A 60 -30.87 24.77 44.12
C GLY A 60 -29.38 24.34 44.14
N GLY A 61 -28.58 24.84 45.08
CA GLY A 61 -27.13 24.56 45.20
C GLY A 61 -26.24 25.31 44.22
N LYS A 62 -26.83 26.14 43.34
CA LYS A 62 -26.10 26.95 42.35
C LYS A 62 -25.27 28.02 43.05
N GLN A 63 -23.96 28.03 42.83
CA GLN A 63 -23.06 29.05 43.37
C GLN A 63 -23.05 30.27 42.45
N VAL A 64 -23.34 31.44 43.00
CA VAL A 64 -23.37 32.69 42.26
C VAL A 64 -22.51 33.75 42.92
N ARG A 65 -21.91 34.63 42.10
CA ARG A 65 -21.35 35.90 42.59
C ARG A 65 -22.41 36.98 42.42
N CYS A 66 -22.83 37.58 43.52
CA CYS A 66 -23.90 38.55 43.57
C CYS A 66 -23.33 39.96 43.81
N ILE A 67 -23.87 40.95 43.11
CA ILE A 67 -23.61 42.37 43.35
C ILE A 67 -24.96 43.08 43.44
N VAL A 68 -25.16 43.85 44.50
CA VAL A 68 -26.34 44.73 44.66
C VAL A 68 -25.87 46.17 44.58
N SER A 69 -26.39 46.92 43.62
CA SER A 69 -26.08 48.34 43.42
C SER A 69 -27.33 49.19 43.66
N PRO A 70 -27.26 50.26 44.46
CA PRO A 70 -28.34 51.20 44.60
C PRO A 70 -28.50 51.99 43.29
N ILE A 71 -29.75 52.37 43.01
CA ILE A 71 -30.13 53.16 41.85
C ILE A 71 -30.73 54.46 42.37
N TYR A 72 -30.23 55.60 41.88
CA TYR A 72 -30.73 56.92 42.27
C TYR A 72 -31.41 57.62 41.09
N GLU A 73 -32.50 58.35 41.37
CA GLU A 73 -33.11 59.32 40.47
C GLU A 73 -32.88 60.70 41.08
N GLY A 74 -31.89 61.43 40.54
CA GLY A 74 -31.35 62.61 41.22
C GLY A 74 -30.63 62.23 42.51
N SER A 75 -31.03 62.81 43.65
CA SER A 75 -30.51 62.50 44.98
C SER A 75 -31.36 61.47 45.75
N GLN A 76 -32.48 61.02 45.18
CA GLN A 76 -33.39 60.08 45.85
C GLN A 76 -33.10 58.64 45.41
N LEU A 77 -33.06 57.71 46.38
CA LEU A 77 -32.93 56.28 46.10
C LEU A 77 -34.22 55.79 45.41
N ALA A 78 -34.09 55.34 44.17
CA ALA A 78 -35.17 54.79 43.36
C ALA A 78 -35.34 53.28 43.55
N GLY A 79 -34.26 52.56 43.90
CA GLY A 79 -34.31 51.11 44.10
C GLY A 79 -32.93 50.45 44.04
N TYR A 80 -32.91 49.15 43.77
CA TYR A 80 -31.67 48.35 43.68
C TYR A 80 -31.63 47.52 42.40
N LEU A 81 -30.44 47.41 41.80
CA LEU A 81 -30.13 46.43 40.76
C LEU A 81 -29.29 45.33 41.40
N ARG A 82 -29.80 44.10 41.39
CA ARG A 82 -29.03 42.91 41.72
C ARG A 82 -28.57 42.23 40.45
N ILE A 83 -27.28 41.88 40.38
CA ILE A 83 -26.68 41.09 39.31
C ILE A 83 -26.12 39.83 39.95
N ARG A 84 -26.51 38.67 39.43
CA ARG A 84 -25.95 37.37 39.82
C ARG A 84 -25.24 36.74 38.64
N TYR A 85 -24.00 36.35 38.84
CA TYR A 85 -23.20 35.61 37.87
C TYR A 85 -23.11 34.15 38.29
N ASP A 86 -23.55 33.22 37.44
CA ASP A 86 -23.47 31.78 37.66
C ASP A 86 -22.02 31.29 37.55
N LEU A 87 -21.44 30.86 38.67
CA LEU A 87 -20.07 30.35 38.71
C LEU A 87 -20.00 28.85 38.34
N SER A 88 -21.13 28.16 38.26
CA SER A 88 -21.18 26.71 38.02
C SER A 88 -20.59 26.34 36.67
N ALA A 89 -20.75 27.20 35.65
CA ALA A 89 -20.17 27.01 34.33
C ALA A 89 -18.63 27.03 34.35
N PHE A 90 -18.02 27.85 35.21
CA PHE A 90 -16.55 27.91 35.33
C PHE A 90 -15.99 26.73 36.11
N LYS A 91 -16.77 26.13 37.02
CA LYS A 91 -16.35 24.94 37.73
C LYS A 91 -16.18 23.75 36.78
N THR A 92 -17.14 23.56 35.86
CA THR A 92 -17.03 22.54 34.80
C THR A 92 -15.81 22.78 33.90
N LEU A 93 -15.57 24.04 33.53
CA LEU A 93 -14.40 24.41 32.72
C LEU A 93 -13.09 24.13 33.47
N GLN A 94 -13.03 24.46 34.76
CA GLN A 94 -11.87 24.21 35.61
C GLN A 94 -11.61 22.70 35.75
N GLU A 95 -12.64 21.89 36.00
CA GLU A 95 -12.52 20.43 36.09
C GLU A 95 -12.02 19.82 34.76
N GLN A 96 -12.50 20.32 33.63
CA GLN A 96 -12.01 19.91 32.30
C GLN A 96 -10.57 20.33 32.04
N LEU A 97 -10.19 21.54 32.42
CA LEU A 97 -8.80 22.02 32.32
C LEU A 97 -7.89 21.22 33.25
N GLU A 98 -8.30 20.93 34.47
CA GLU A 98 -7.54 20.08 35.40
C GLU A 98 -7.36 18.67 34.83
N PHE A 99 -8.36 18.10 34.14
CA PHE A 99 -8.22 16.84 33.42
C PHE A 99 -7.20 16.93 32.26
N LEU A 100 -7.21 18.02 31.49
CA LEU A 100 -6.31 18.21 30.33
C LEU A 100 -4.86 18.51 30.72
N ILE A 101 -4.65 19.19 31.85
CA ILE A 101 -3.33 19.66 32.30
C ILE A 101 -2.71 18.70 33.33
N GLN A 102 -3.47 17.69 33.78
CA GLN A 102 -2.91 16.62 34.63
C GLN A 102 -1.71 15.97 33.91
N PRO A 103 -0.51 16.00 34.52
CA PRO A 103 0.60 15.20 34.03
C PRO A 103 0.12 13.76 34.01
N SER A 104 0.35 13.06 32.90
CA SER A 104 0.04 11.64 32.79
C SER A 104 0.64 10.96 34.02
N ALA A 105 -0.21 10.39 34.89
CA ALA A 105 0.28 9.48 35.91
C ALA A 105 1.19 8.47 35.20
N PRO A 106 2.35 8.08 35.75
CA PRO A 106 3.15 7.04 35.13
C PRO A 106 2.25 5.82 34.98
N GLN A 107 1.81 5.57 33.74
CA GLN A 107 1.17 4.32 33.38
C GLN A 107 2.16 3.26 33.85
N ARG A 108 1.73 2.35 34.74
CA ARG A 108 2.45 1.10 34.95
C ARG A 108 2.82 0.61 33.57
N ALA A 109 4.13 0.44 33.31
CA ALA A 109 4.62 -0.04 32.04
C ALA A 109 3.83 -1.30 31.69
N VAL A 110 2.83 -1.17 30.81
CA VAL A 110 2.17 -2.31 30.23
C VAL A 110 3.25 -2.89 29.35
N ASP A 111 3.64 -4.13 29.62
CA ASP A 111 4.66 -4.80 28.83
C ASP A 111 4.36 -4.56 27.33
N PRO A 112 5.30 -4.07 26.51
CA PRO A 112 5.00 -3.67 25.13
C PRO A 112 4.27 -4.75 24.34
N TRP A 113 4.59 -6.03 24.60
CA TRP A 113 3.92 -7.17 23.99
C TRP A 113 2.45 -7.33 24.40
N LYS A 114 2.06 -6.96 25.62
CA LYS A 114 0.65 -6.95 26.07
C LYS A 114 -0.15 -5.88 25.33
N GLN A 115 0.45 -4.70 25.10
CA GLN A 115 -0.18 -3.65 24.28
C GLN A 115 -0.36 -4.12 22.83
N SER A 116 0.67 -4.75 22.23
CA SER A 116 0.57 -5.30 20.88
C SER A 116 -0.51 -6.37 20.75
N ILE A 117 -0.65 -7.26 21.74
CA ILE A 117 -1.75 -8.23 21.77
C ILE A 117 -3.10 -7.53 21.80
N ASP A 118 -3.30 -6.58 22.72
CA ASP A 118 -4.60 -5.88 22.86
C ASP A 118 -4.95 -5.07 21.60
N GLN A 119 -3.95 -4.47 20.95
CA GLN A 119 -4.11 -3.75 19.70
C GLN A 119 -4.55 -4.67 18.56
N ILE A 120 -3.89 -5.82 18.38
CA ILE A 120 -4.25 -6.80 17.34
C ILE A 120 -5.64 -7.39 17.59
N ILE A 121 -6.00 -7.68 18.85
CA ILE A 121 -7.35 -8.13 19.19
C ILE A 121 -8.37 -7.06 18.78
N THR A 122 -8.13 -5.80 19.13
CA THR A 122 -9.03 -4.68 18.77
C THR A 122 -9.21 -4.55 17.26
N LEU A 123 -8.10 -4.50 16.51
CA LEU A 123 -8.12 -4.40 15.04
C LEU A 123 -8.84 -5.58 14.39
N TYR A 124 -8.65 -6.81 14.90
CA TYR A 124 -9.34 -7.99 14.38
C TYR A 124 -10.86 -7.92 14.59
N LEU A 125 -11.30 -7.44 15.76
CA LEU A 125 -12.72 -7.28 16.07
C LEU A 125 -13.38 -6.24 15.16
N GLU A 126 -12.68 -5.12 14.90
CA GLU A 126 -13.12 -4.07 13.98
C GLU A 126 -13.20 -4.59 12.54
N GLU A 127 -12.14 -5.27 12.05
CA GLU A 127 -12.06 -5.84 10.70
C GLU A 127 -13.21 -6.82 10.44
N GLN A 128 -13.55 -7.64 11.43
CA GLN A 128 -14.61 -8.65 11.29
C GLN A 128 -16.00 -8.11 11.65
N THR A 129 -16.10 -6.86 12.14
CA THR A 129 -17.35 -6.26 12.63
C THR A 129 -18.05 -7.14 13.69
N ILE A 130 -17.28 -7.66 14.65
CA ILE A 130 -17.78 -8.54 15.72
C ILE A 130 -17.36 -8.04 17.11
N THR A 131 -18.02 -8.52 18.15
CA THR A 131 -17.59 -8.32 19.54
C THR A 131 -16.81 -9.53 20.04
N LEU A 132 -15.99 -9.33 21.09
CA LEU A 132 -15.22 -10.40 21.72
C LEU A 132 -16.09 -11.58 22.20
N GLN A 133 -17.31 -11.30 22.64
CA GLN A 133 -18.28 -12.29 23.11
C GLN A 133 -18.92 -13.09 21.96
N ALA A 134 -19.04 -12.48 20.77
CA ALA A 134 -19.61 -13.10 19.57
C ALA A 134 -18.60 -13.95 18.78
N MET A 135 -17.33 -14.00 19.20
CA MET A 135 -16.29 -14.70 18.46
C MET A 135 -16.52 -16.22 18.42
N THR A 136 -16.56 -16.78 17.21
CA THR A 136 -16.57 -18.22 16.96
C THR A 136 -15.21 -18.85 17.28
N ASN A 137 -15.18 -20.17 17.49
CA ASN A 137 -13.92 -20.91 17.69
C ASN A 137 -12.95 -20.76 16.49
N ARG A 138 -13.49 -20.66 15.27
CA ARG A 138 -12.71 -20.42 14.05
C ARG A 138 -12.01 -19.06 14.10
N GLN A 139 -12.74 -18.00 14.48
CA GLN A 139 -12.20 -16.65 14.61
C GLN A 139 -11.17 -16.54 15.75
N LYS A 140 -11.41 -17.19 16.90
CA LYS A 140 -10.43 -17.26 17.99
C LYS A 140 -9.14 -17.97 17.56
N ARG A 141 -9.25 -19.04 16.76
CA ARG A 141 -8.09 -19.76 16.20
C ARG A 141 -7.32 -18.89 15.20
N GLU A 142 -8.01 -18.20 14.30
CA GLU A 142 -7.38 -17.28 13.34
C GLU A 142 -6.65 -16.13 14.05
N LEU A 143 -7.28 -15.50 15.05
CA LEU A 143 -6.66 -14.44 15.83
C LEU A 143 -5.39 -14.90 16.55
N ILE A 144 -5.42 -16.11 17.14
CA ILE A 144 -4.24 -16.71 17.76
C ILE A 144 -3.13 -16.98 16.73
N SER A 145 -3.46 -17.37 15.50
CA SER A 145 -2.49 -17.47 14.40
C SER A 145 -1.82 -16.13 14.10
N ARG A 146 -2.62 -15.06 13.96
CA ARG A 146 -2.09 -13.70 13.71
C ARG A 146 -1.17 -13.21 14.83
N LEU A 147 -1.52 -13.50 16.08
CA LEU A 147 -0.67 -13.19 17.24
C LEU A 147 0.65 -13.98 17.21
N GLN A 148 0.62 -15.25 16.79
CA GLN A 148 1.81 -16.09 16.63
C GLN A 148 2.74 -15.58 15.52
N GLU A 149 2.19 -15.18 14.37
CA GLU A 149 2.95 -14.60 13.24
C GLU A 149 3.72 -13.33 13.64
N LYS A 150 3.23 -12.61 14.65
CA LYS A 150 3.89 -11.41 15.20
C LYS A 150 4.89 -11.72 16.32
N GLY A 151 5.18 -12.99 16.59
CA GLY A 151 6.09 -13.42 17.67
C GLY A 151 5.53 -13.16 19.07
N LEU A 152 4.23 -12.90 19.22
CA LEU A 152 3.67 -12.46 20.50
C LEU A 152 3.48 -13.59 21.51
N PHE A 153 3.81 -14.84 21.17
CA PHE A 153 3.85 -15.96 22.11
C PHE A 153 5.26 -16.34 22.59
N ASP A 154 6.29 -15.60 22.18
CA ASP A 154 7.67 -15.84 22.65
C ASP A 154 7.87 -15.42 24.10
N PHE A 155 6.94 -14.63 24.67
CA PHE A 155 6.96 -14.22 26.06
C PHE A 155 6.28 -15.24 26.97
N LYS A 156 6.91 -15.51 28.12
CA LYS A 156 6.50 -16.54 29.10
C LYS A 156 5.03 -16.47 29.51
N GLU A 157 4.45 -15.26 29.58
CA GLU A 157 3.08 -15.04 30.04
C GLU A 157 2.05 -14.87 28.91
N SER A 158 2.47 -14.84 27.64
CA SER A 158 1.60 -14.52 26.52
C SER A 158 0.41 -15.45 26.39
N SER A 159 0.63 -16.77 26.47
CA SER A 159 -0.48 -17.73 26.35
C SER A 159 -1.51 -17.57 27.46
N ALA A 160 -1.09 -17.18 28.68
CA ALA A 160 -1.99 -16.92 29.79
C ALA A 160 -2.77 -15.61 29.58
N TYR A 161 -2.09 -14.58 29.09
CA TYR A 161 -2.68 -13.29 28.80
C TYR A 161 -3.75 -13.37 27.69
N VAL A 162 -3.42 -14.02 26.57
CA VAL A 162 -4.36 -14.24 25.46
C VAL A 162 -5.54 -15.11 25.90
N ALA A 163 -5.29 -16.16 26.68
CA ALA A 163 -6.37 -17.00 27.24
C ALA A 163 -7.38 -16.17 28.04
N ALA A 164 -6.89 -15.27 28.90
CA ALA A 164 -7.73 -14.37 29.69
C ALA A 164 -8.51 -13.39 28.80
N ARG A 165 -7.85 -12.77 27.81
CA ARG A 165 -8.50 -11.83 26.88
C ARG A 165 -9.60 -12.49 26.05
N LEU A 166 -9.38 -13.70 25.54
CA LEU A 166 -10.33 -14.41 24.68
C LEU A 166 -11.35 -15.28 25.44
N GLN A 167 -11.27 -15.29 26.77
CA GLN A 167 -12.11 -16.10 27.66
C GLN A 167 -12.08 -17.58 27.29
N ILE A 168 -10.88 -18.14 27.09
CA ILE A 168 -10.63 -19.55 26.78
C ILE A 168 -9.55 -20.11 27.71
N SER A 169 -9.39 -21.43 27.73
CA SER A 169 -8.33 -22.06 28.55
C SER A 169 -6.95 -21.87 27.90
N ARG A 170 -5.89 -21.85 28.71
CA ARG A 170 -4.50 -21.90 28.20
C ARG A 170 -4.25 -23.12 27.31
N ALA A 171 -4.85 -24.27 27.63
CA ALA A 171 -4.75 -25.48 26.82
C ALA A 171 -5.39 -25.29 25.43
N THR A 172 -6.51 -24.56 25.36
CA THR A 172 -7.14 -24.19 24.08
C THR A 172 -6.23 -23.27 23.26
N VAL A 173 -5.54 -22.32 23.88
CA VAL A 173 -4.53 -21.50 23.20
C VAL A 173 -3.42 -22.36 22.63
N TYR A 174 -2.83 -23.28 23.41
CA TYR A 174 -1.80 -24.20 22.89
C TYR A 174 -2.31 -25.12 21.79
N ASN A 175 -3.56 -25.61 21.87
CA ASN A 175 -4.16 -26.39 20.80
C ASN A 175 -4.32 -25.55 19.53
N TYR A 176 -4.76 -24.29 19.65
CA TYR A 176 -4.84 -23.40 18.50
C TYR A 176 -3.47 -23.00 17.97
N LEU A 177 -2.45 -22.84 18.80
CA LEU A 177 -1.07 -22.62 18.36
C LEU A 177 -0.52 -23.82 17.61
N LYS A 178 -0.70 -25.03 18.15
CA LYS A 178 -0.30 -26.26 17.49
C LYS A 178 -1.01 -26.45 16.16
N ALA A 179 -2.29 -26.09 16.11
CA ALA A 179 -3.10 -26.24 14.93
C ALA A 179 -3.00 -25.03 13.98
N ALA A 180 -2.46 -23.89 14.42
CA ALA A 180 -2.03 -22.76 13.58
C ALA A 180 -0.65 -23.02 13.00
N ALA A 181 0.23 -23.75 13.71
CA ALA A 181 1.44 -24.31 13.12
C ALA A 181 1.13 -25.33 12.00
N GLU A 182 -0.10 -25.86 11.94
CA GLU A 182 -0.61 -26.68 10.83
C GLU A 182 -1.28 -25.85 9.71
N PHE A 183 -1.57 -24.55 9.92
CA PHE A 183 -2.20 -23.66 8.93
C PHE A 183 -1.26 -22.52 8.56
N ARG A 184 -0.77 -22.55 7.33
CA ARG A 184 0.17 -21.51 6.89
C ARG A 184 -0.53 -20.49 5.99
N ARG A 185 -0.46 -19.22 6.36
CA ARG A 185 -0.85 -18.13 5.47
C ARG A 185 0.34 -17.70 4.61
N VAL A 186 0.14 -17.67 3.30
CA VAL A 186 1.10 -17.13 2.34
C VAL A 186 0.51 -15.89 1.72
N CYS A 187 1.11 -14.73 2.00
CA CYS A 187 0.74 -13.48 1.33
C CYS A 187 1.21 -13.53 -0.12
N VAL A 188 0.29 -13.22 -1.03
CA VAL A 188 0.55 -13.14 -2.46
C VAL A 188 0.11 -11.77 -2.96
N HIS A 189 0.94 -11.14 -3.76
CA HIS A 189 0.63 -9.89 -4.44
C HIS A 189 0.52 -10.14 -5.95
N GLN A 190 -0.44 -9.49 -6.59
CA GLN A 190 -0.46 -9.35 -8.04
C GLN A 190 -0.03 -7.94 -8.42
N VAL A 191 0.96 -7.85 -9.29
CA VAL A 191 1.58 -6.60 -9.75
C VAL A 191 1.62 -6.59 -11.26
N ASP A 192 1.18 -5.51 -11.89
CA ASP A 192 1.37 -5.32 -13.32
C ASP A 192 2.71 -4.60 -13.55
N ALA A 193 3.67 -5.29 -14.17
CA ALA A 193 5.00 -4.77 -14.44
C ALA A 193 5.11 -4.16 -15.85
N PHE A 194 6.10 -3.29 -16.04
CA PHE A 194 6.34 -2.54 -17.30
C PHE A 194 5.22 -1.57 -17.67
N THR A 195 4.46 -1.12 -16.67
CA THR A 195 3.36 -0.16 -16.80
C THR A 195 3.23 0.68 -15.54
N SER A 196 2.67 1.87 -15.67
CA SER A 196 2.19 2.71 -14.57
C SER A 196 0.68 2.60 -14.35
N GLU A 197 -0.04 1.95 -15.27
CA GLU A 197 -1.50 1.79 -15.23
C GLU A 197 -1.89 0.34 -14.94
N LYS A 198 -2.88 0.17 -14.04
CA LYS A 198 -3.45 -1.14 -13.73
C LYS A 198 -4.07 -1.75 -14.97
N PHE A 199 -3.97 -3.08 -15.07
CA PHE A 199 -4.41 -3.88 -16.20
C PHE A 199 -3.60 -3.70 -17.48
N GLY A 200 -2.59 -2.83 -17.48
CA GLY A 200 -1.53 -2.76 -18.50
C GLY A 200 -0.39 -3.74 -18.23
N GLY A 201 0.64 -3.71 -19.06
CA GLY A 201 1.89 -4.43 -18.86
C GLY A 201 1.74 -5.94 -18.66
N ASN A 202 2.72 -6.55 -17.99
CA ASN A 202 2.75 -8.00 -17.74
C ASN A 202 2.45 -8.34 -16.26
N PRO A 203 1.36 -9.06 -15.96
CA PRO A 203 0.99 -9.41 -14.59
C PRO A 203 1.95 -10.43 -13.98
N ALA A 204 2.44 -10.15 -12.78
CA ALA A 204 3.32 -11.01 -12.00
C ALA A 204 2.67 -11.39 -10.67
N GLY A 205 2.84 -12.67 -10.28
CA GLY A 205 2.64 -13.10 -8.90
C GLY A 205 3.90 -12.82 -8.08
N VAL A 206 3.76 -12.34 -6.85
CA VAL A 206 4.88 -12.08 -5.94
C VAL A 206 4.57 -12.63 -4.55
N VAL A 207 5.50 -13.41 -4.01
CA VAL A 207 5.49 -13.90 -2.62
C VAL A 207 6.78 -13.43 -1.96
N LEU A 208 6.68 -12.52 -0.98
CA LEU A 208 7.84 -11.91 -0.33
C LEU A 208 8.49 -12.79 0.76
N ASP A 209 7.70 -13.63 1.42
CA ASP A 209 8.11 -14.44 2.57
C ASP A 209 8.11 -15.94 2.19
N ALA A 210 8.99 -16.32 1.28
CA ALA A 210 9.03 -17.66 0.69
C ALA A 210 10.09 -18.60 1.28
N ASP A 211 10.78 -18.18 2.35
CA ASP A 211 11.88 -18.89 3.01
C ASP A 211 11.49 -20.27 3.55
N ASP A 212 10.30 -20.39 4.11
CA ASP A 212 9.83 -21.67 4.62
C ASP A 212 9.09 -22.52 3.56
N LEU A 213 8.90 -22.03 2.32
CA LEU A 213 8.14 -22.76 1.29
C LEU A 213 8.99 -23.84 0.63
N ASP A 214 8.48 -25.07 0.58
CA ASP A 214 9.10 -26.10 -0.25
C ASP A 214 8.77 -25.89 -1.75
N VAL A 215 9.58 -26.51 -2.62
CA VAL A 215 9.42 -26.39 -4.08
C VAL A 215 8.06 -26.91 -4.55
N ALA A 216 7.53 -27.94 -3.90
CA ALA A 216 6.23 -28.50 -4.26
C ALA A 216 5.10 -27.49 -4.01
N THR A 217 5.19 -26.71 -2.94
CA THR A 217 4.24 -25.67 -2.56
C THR A 217 4.37 -24.45 -3.47
N MET A 218 5.60 -23.98 -3.76
CA MET A 218 5.83 -22.92 -4.75
C MET A 218 5.21 -23.25 -6.11
N ARG A 219 5.37 -24.50 -6.58
CA ARG A 219 4.73 -24.96 -7.83
C ARG A 219 3.21 -24.95 -7.77
N LYS A 220 2.62 -25.39 -6.65
CA LYS A 220 1.17 -25.38 -6.46
C LYS A 220 0.61 -23.96 -6.47
N ILE A 221 1.28 -23.03 -5.77
CA ILE A 221 0.87 -21.62 -5.73
C ILE A 221 0.98 -21.01 -7.14
N ALA A 222 2.10 -21.18 -7.84
CA ALA A 222 2.26 -20.64 -9.20
C ALA A 222 1.18 -21.18 -10.16
N ARG A 223 0.82 -22.46 -10.03
CA ARG A 223 -0.28 -23.07 -10.79
C ARG A 223 -1.65 -22.48 -10.44
N GLU A 224 -1.91 -22.25 -9.16
CA GLU A 224 -3.18 -21.68 -8.68
C GLU A 224 -3.37 -20.23 -9.14
N LEU A 225 -2.29 -19.44 -9.15
CA LEU A 225 -2.32 -18.05 -9.62
C LEU A 225 -2.49 -17.96 -11.13
N ASN A 226 -1.98 -18.95 -11.88
CA ASN A 226 -2.10 -19.04 -13.33
C ASN A 226 -1.69 -17.75 -14.08
N LEU A 227 -0.67 -17.08 -13.56
CA LEU A 227 0.04 -15.96 -14.20
C LEU A 227 1.27 -16.50 -14.94
N SER A 228 1.82 -15.76 -15.91
CA SER A 228 3.02 -16.18 -16.67
C SER A 228 4.13 -16.71 -15.76
N GLU A 229 4.48 -15.94 -14.72
CA GLU A 229 5.40 -16.38 -13.68
C GLU A 229 5.04 -15.80 -12.30
N THR A 230 5.37 -16.55 -11.25
CA THR A 230 5.35 -16.12 -9.85
C THR A 230 6.77 -16.03 -9.29
N ALA A 231 7.15 -14.86 -8.76
CA ALA A 231 8.40 -14.65 -8.05
C ALA A 231 8.25 -14.97 -6.55
N TYR A 232 9.23 -15.69 -6.02
CA TYR A 232 9.36 -16.03 -4.61
C TYR A 232 10.64 -15.42 -4.07
N VAL A 233 10.52 -14.55 -3.07
CA VAL A 233 11.64 -13.87 -2.40
C VAL A 233 11.94 -14.58 -1.09
N SER A 234 13.23 -14.78 -0.80
CA SER A 234 13.70 -15.37 0.45
C SER A 234 15.10 -14.86 0.80
N PRO A 235 15.57 -14.99 2.05
CA PRO A 235 16.92 -14.61 2.43
C PRO A 235 17.98 -15.36 1.61
N SER A 236 19.08 -14.68 1.26
CA SER A 236 20.24 -15.28 0.60
C SER A 236 21.45 -15.30 1.53
N LYS A 237 22.34 -16.28 1.35
CA LYS A 237 23.65 -16.32 2.01
C LYS A 237 24.77 -15.65 1.21
N LYS A 238 24.51 -15.32 -0.06
CA LYS A 238 25.50 -14.81 -1.02
C LYS A 238 25.23 -13.39 -1.50
N ALA A 239 23.98 -12.93 -1.35
CA ALA A 239 23.47 -11.69 -1.90
C ALA A 239 22.48 -11.05 -0.91
N ALA A 240 21.88 -9.91 -1.23
CA ALA A 240 20.92 -9.24 -0.35
C ALA A 240 19.69 -10.12 -0.05
N PHE A 241 19.19 -10.81 -1.08
CA PHE A 241 18.14 -11.81 -1.02
C PHE A 241 18.21 -12.69 -2.28
N GLN A 242 17.44 -13.78 -2.32
CA GLN A 242 17.27 -14.60 -3.51
C GLN A 242 15.87 -14.45 -4.09
N MET A 243 15.77 -14.57 -5.41
CA MET A 243 14.51 -14.68 -6.14
C MET A 243 14.46 -15.98 -6.95
N ARG A 244 13.34 -16.68 -6.87
CA ARG A 244 13.03 -17.87 -7.68
C ARG A 244 11.74 -17.62 -8.46
N TYR A 245 11.64 -18.18 -9.67
CA TYR A 245 10.55 -17.89 -10.59
C TYR A 245 9.94 -19.18 -11.09
N PHE A 246 8.61 -19.31 -10.98
CA PHE A 246 7.89 -20.50 -11.43
C PHE A 246 6.76 -20.15 -12.39
N THR A 247 6.67 -20.92 -13.47
CA THR A 247 5.55 -20.89 -14.40
C THR A 247 4.34 -21.69 -13.84
N PRO A 248 3.12 -21.53 -14.41
CA PRO A 248 1.95 -22.32 -14.01
C PRO A 248 2.12 -23.83 -14.19
N THR A 249 2.95 -24.23 -15.16
CA THR A 249 3.28 -25.63 -15.44
C THR A 249 4.24 -26.22 -14.40
N GLY A 250 4.74 -25.41 -13.46
CA GLY A 250 5.62 -25.82 -12.37
C GLY A 250 7.11 -25.87 -12.74
N HIS A 251 7.46 -25.37 -13.92
CA HIS A 251 8.86 -25.22 -14.33
C HIS A 251 9.46 -24.00 -13.64
N GLU A 252 10.65 -24.19 -13.08
CA GLU A 252 11.46 -23.10 -12.55
C GLU A 252 12.29 -22.51 -13.70
N VAL A 253 12.27 -21.19 -13.85
CA VAL A 253 13.03 -20.49 -14.89
C VAL A 253 14.22 -19.74 -14.28
N GLY A 254 15.30 -19.61 -15.06
CA GLY A 254 16.56 -18.99 -14.64
C GLY A 254 16.40 -17.56 -14.14
N PHE A 255 15.62 -16.78 -14.89
CA PHE A 255 15.32 -15.38 -14.66
C PHE A 255 13.99 -15.02 -15.32
N CYS A 256 13.20 -14.15 -14.70
CA CYS A 256 12.01 -13.55 -15.31
C CYS A 256 11.98 -12.04 -15.07
N GLY A 257 11.98 -11.26 -16.16
CA GLY A 257 12.06 -9.80 -16.10
C GLY A 257 10.85 -9.15 -15.40
N HIS A 258 9.62 -9.48 -15.80
CA HIS A 258 8.43 -8.83 -15.21
C HIS A 258 8.22 -9.23 -13.74
N SER A 259 8.44 -10.50 -13.38
CA SER A 259 8.31 -10.91 -11.98
C SER A 259 9.41 -10.34 -11.10
N THR A 260 10.61 -10.10 -11.65
CA THR A 260 11.67 -9.35 -10.96
C THR A 260 11.23 -7.92 -10.67
N VAL A 261 10.71 -7.22 -11.68
CA VAL A 261 10.19 -5.86 -11.52
C VAL A 261 9.05 -5.84 -10.49
N GLY A 262 8.10 -6.78 -10.57
CA GLY A 262 7.01 -6.90 -9.59
C GLY A 262 7.51 -7.15 -8.16
N ALA A 263 8.50 -8.03 -7.99
CA ALA A 263 9.07 -8.31 -6.69
C ALA A 263 9.85 -7.13 -6.11
N LEU A 264 10.68 -6.45 -6.91
CA LEU A 264 11.38 -5.23 -6.48
C LEU A 264 10.40 -4.10 -6.11
N TYR A 265 9.32 -3.95 -6.89
CA TYR A 265 8.25 -3.00 -6.58
C TYR A 265 7.66 -3.26 -5.19
N MET A 266 7.32 -4.52 -4.89
CA MET A 266 6.74 -4.88 -3.60
C MET A 266 7.74 -4.79 -2.45
N ILE A 267 9.02 -5.12 -2.68
CA ILE A 267 10.11 -4.90 -1.72
C ILE A 267 10.20 -3.42 -1.33
N ALA A 268 10.17 -2.52 -2.31
CA ALA A 268 10.20 -1.08 -2.10
C ALA A 268 8.95 -0.59 -1.37
N LYS A 269 7.77 -1.01 -1.85
CA LYS A 269 6.48 -0.63 -1.29
C LYS A 269 6.29 -1.08 0.16
N GLU A 270 6.79 -2.27 0.51
CA GLU A 270 6.75 -2.80 1.88
C GLU A 270 7.97 -2.44 2.73
N LYS A 271 8.86 -1.58 2.22
CA LYS A 271 10.03 -1.08 2.96
C LYS A 271 10.91 -2.22 3.49
N ARG A 272 11.18 -3.22 2.63
CA ARG A 272 11.97 -4.42 2.96
C ARG A 272 13.45 -4.19 2.64
N PHE A 273 14.31 -5.05 3.20
CA PHE A 273 15.75 -5.12 2.88
C PHE A 273 16.50 -3.77 3.01
N GLY A 274 16.14 -2.95 3.99
CA GLY A 274 16.83 -1.68 4.28
C GLY A 274 16.31 -0.47 3.51
N ILE A 275 15.19 -0.58 2.81
CA ILE A 275 14.50 0.56 2.19
C ILE A 275 13.71 1.30 3.28
N GLU A 276 14.16 2.49 3.68
CA GLU A 276 13.54 3.27 4.78
C GLU A 276 12.66 4.42 4.28
N GLY A 277 12.82 4.83 3.02
CA GLY A 277 12.06 5.91 2.40
C GLY A 277 12.67 6.34 1.07
N GLN A 278 12.60 7.64 0.77
CA GLN A 278 13.23 8.23 -0.42
C GLN A 278 14.72 7.87 -0.51
N GLY A 279 15.17 7.43 -1.68
CA GLY A 279 16.57 7.11 -1.92
C GLY A 279 16.79 6.19 -3.12
N SER A 280 18.07 6.00 -3.44
CA SER A 280 18.54 5.05 -4.45
C SER A 280 19.16 3.85 -3.76
N TYR A 281 18.63 2.67 -4.04
CA TYR A 281 19.02 1.41 -3.42
C TYR A 281 19.53 0.45 -4.49
N GLN A 282 20.66 -0.21 -4.21
CA GLN A 282 21.23 -1.22 -5.09
C GLN A 282 21.32 -2.55 -4.36
N PHE A 283 20.89 -3.61 -5.04
CA PHE A 283 20.88 -4.97 -4.50
C PHE A 283 21.61 -5.91 -5.45
N ASP A 284 22.57 -6.64 -4.92
CA ASP A 284 22.96 -7.90 -5.52
C ASP A 284 21.91 -8.94 -5.14
N VAL A 285 21.31 -9.60 -6.13
CA VAL A 285 20.20 -10.54 -5.94
C VAL A 285 20.58 -11.90 -6.51
N GLU A 286 20.50 -12.94 -5.68
CA GLU A 286 20.76 -14.32 -6.11
C GLU A 286 19.55 -14.84 -6.92
N THR A 287 19.79 -15.26 -8.15
CA THR A 287 18.79 -15.94 -8.99
C THR A 287 19.36 -17.27 -9.46
N HIS A 288 18.55 -18.08 -10.16
CA HIS A 288 19.00 -19.37 -10.68
C HIS A 288 20.02 -19.21 -11.83
N CYS A 289 20.08 -18.07 -12.52
CA CYS A 289 21.11 -17.78 -13.52
C CYS A 289 22.35 -17.05 -12.96
N GLY A 290 22.40 -16.79 -11.66
CA GLY A 290 23.53 -16.11 -11.00
C GLY A 290 23.10 -14.89 -10.19
N VAL A 291 24.09 -14.15 -9.68
CA VAL A 291 23.85 -12.90 -8.95
C VAL A 291 23.70 -11.76 -9.95
N LEU A 292 22.56 -11.08 -9.90
CA LEU A 292 22.24 -9.93 -10.75
C LEU A 292 22.13 -8.67 -9.90
N GLN A 293 22.68 -7.57 -10.40
CA GLN A 293 22.51 -6.26 -9.79
C GLN A 293 21.15 -5.67 -10.21
N MET A 294 20.40 -5.23 -9.21
CA MET A 294 19.08 -4.62 -9.32
C MET A 294 19.05 -3.31 -8.56
N GLU A 295 18.23 -2.37 -9.01
CA GLU A 295 18.15 -1.03 -8.45
C GLU A 295 16.69 -0.63 -8.23
N VAL A 296 16.49 0.08 -7.12
CA VAL A 296 15.22 0.67 -6.73
C VAL A 296 15.49 2.14 -6.42
N ASP A 297 14.83 3.03 -7.13
CA ASP A 297 14.80 4.46 -6.83
C ASP A 297 13.42 4.83 -6.33
N VAL A 298 13.35 5.41 -5.13
CA VAL A 298 12.12 5.97 -4.54
C VAL A 298 12.30 7.48 -4.48
N ASP A 299 11.46 8.22 -5.17
CA ASP A 299 11.53 9.68 -5.17
C ASP A 299 10.70 10.35 -4.07
N VAL A 300 10.64 11.68 -4.11
CA VAL A 300 9.96 12.52 -3.11
C VAL A 300 8.45 12.29 -3.06
N ASP A 301 7.86 11.82 -4.16
CA ASP A 301 6.42 11.57 -4.31
C ASP A 301 6.08 10.08 -4.07
N GLU A 302 7.03 9.32 -3.51
CA GLU A 302 6.98 7.86 -3.35
C GLU A 302 6.80 7.10 -4.68
N GLU A 303 7.17 7.71 -5.82
CA GLU A 303 7.20 7.02 -7.09
C GLU A 303 8.38 6.03 -7.10
N ILE A 304 8.09 4.77 -7.43
CA ILE A 304 9.09 3.69 -7.45
C ILE A 304 9.53 3.46 -8.89
N LYS A 305 10.81 3.72 -9.14
CA LYS A 305 11.49 3.45 -10.41
C LYS A 305 12.43 2.27 -10.23
N LEU A 306 12.40 1.33 -11.17
CA LEU A 306 13.05 0.04 -11.03
C LEU A 306 14.04 -0.15 -12.16
N ALA A 307 15.20 -0.73 -11.87
CA ALA A 307 16.11 -1.15 -12.91
C ALA A 307 16.78 -2.48 -12.61
N TYR A 308 17.14 -3.21 -13.66
CA TYR A 308 17.92 -4.44 -13.54
C TYR A 308 18.85 -4.60 -14.74
N ASN A 309 20.01 -5.21 -14.49
CA ASN A 309 20.88 -5.67 -15.57
C ASN A 309 20.33 -6.97 -16.17
N THR A 310 20.25 -7.01 -17.50
CA THR A 310 19.92 -8.24 -18.22
C THR A 310 20.99 -9.32 -17.98
N PRO A 311 20.63 -10.62 -18.12
CA PRO A 311 21.60 -11.70 -18.19
C PRO A 311 22.63 -11.50 -19.32
N GLU A 312 23.63 -12.38 -19.39
CA GLU A 312 24.59 -12.38 -20.50
C GLU A 312 23.88 -12.40 -21.86
N ILE A 313 24.35 -11.59 -22.81
CA ILE A 313 23.75 -11.45 -24.14
C ILE A 313 24.65 -12.17 -25.15
N ASP A 314 24.16 -13.26 -25.74
CA ASP A 314 24.86 -14.03 -26.77
C ASP A 314 24.00 -14.15 -28.04
N LEU A 315 24.02 -13.08 -28.85
CA LEU A 315 23.29 -13.01 -30.12
C LEU A 315 24.11 -13.62 -31.26
N GLN A 316 23.55 -14.64 -31.91
CA GLN A 316 24.21 -15.41 -32.96
C GLN A 316 23.35 -15.56 -34.22
N GLU A 317 24.03 -15.77 -35.35
CA GLU A 317 23.38 -16.19 -36.59
C GLU A 317 22.77 -17.59 -36.44
N THR A 318 21.70 -17.84 -37.19
CA THR A 318 21.00 -19.12 -37.19
C THR A 318 20.73 -19.59 -38.61
N ALA A 319 20.61 -20.92 -38.79
CA ALA A 319 20.21 -21.52 -40.06
C ALA A 319 18.69 -21.40 -40.32
N ILE A 320 17.91 -20.94 -39.33
CA ILE A 320 16.47 -20.72 -39.46
C ILE A 320 16.22 -19.55 -40.42
N SER A 321 15.50 -19.81 -41.52
CA SER A 321 15.15 -18.80 -42.50
C SER A 321 13.87 -18.03 -42.14
N HIS A 322 13.65 -16.88 -42.76
CA HIS A 322 12.37 -16.15 -42.66
C HIS A 322 11.17 -17.01 -43.05
N ARG A 323 11.35 -17.87 -44.05
CA ARG A 323 10.34 -18.83 -44.52
C ARG A 323 10.01 -19.90 -43.48
N ASP A 324 11.01 -20.38 -42.74
CA ASP A 324 10.79 -21.37 -41.67
C ASP A 324 9.96 -20.74 -40.55
N VAL A 325 10.29 -19.51 -40.16
CA VAL A 325 9.53 -18.76 -39.14
C VAL A 325 8.10 -18.50 -39.59
N SER A 326 7.90 -17.95 -40.79
CA SER A 326 6.57 -17.59 -41.28
C SER A 326 5.66 -18.82 -41.43
N ARG A 327 6.21 -19.95 -41.92
CA ARG A 327 5.48 -21.24 -41.93
C ARG A 327 5.15 -21.76 -40.54
N ALA A 328 6.10 -21.75 -39.63
CA ALA A 328 5.91 -22.27 -38.28
C ALA A 328 4.89 -21.43 -37.48
N ALA A 329 4.96 -20.10 -37.61
CA ALA A 329 4.06 -19.17 -36.95
C ALA A 329 2.74 -18.97 -37.71
N GLY A 330 2.61 -19.44 -38.95
CA GLY A 330 1.34 -19.41 -39.69
C GLY A 330 0.96 -18.05 -40.28
N PHE A 331 1.94 -17.21 -40.64
CA PHE A 331 1.68 -15.90 -41.27
C PHE A 331 2.41 -15.74 -42.61
N ASP A 332 2.00 -14.76 -43.40
CA ASP A 332 2.59 -14.49 -44.73
C ASP A 332 4.01 -13.91 -44.61
N GLU A 333 5.00 -14.56 -45.24
CA GLU A 333 6.41 -14.15 -45.24
C GLU A 333 6.60 -12.70 -45.75
N SER A 334 5.71 -12.20 -46.61
CA SER A 334 5.75 -10.81 -47.10
C SER A 334 5.59 -9.76 -46.00
N LEU A 335 5.11 -10.13 -44.81
CA LEU A 335 5.04 -9.23 -43.65
C LEU A 335 6.43 -8.97 -43.03
N ILE A 336 7.40 -9.86 -43.27
CA ILE A 336 8.77 -9.77 -42.76
C ILE A 336 9.57 -8.75 -43.55
N ASP A 337 10.40 -7.97 -42.86
CA ASP A 337 11.46 -7.19 -43.49
C ASP A 337 12.70 -8.06 -43.70
N THR A 338 12.81 -8.62 -44.90
CA THR A 338 13.89 -9.54 -45.28
C THR A 338 15.25 -8.86 -45.44
N ALA A 339 15.34 -7.53 -45.29
CA ALA A 339 16.63 -6.83 -45.24
C ALA A 339 17.43 -7.16 -43.98
N TYR A 340 16.75 -7.63 -42.92
CA TYR A 340 17.37 -7.99 -41.65
C TYR A 340 17.32 -9.51 -41.41
N PRO A 341 18.40 -10.14 -40.95
CA PRO A 341 18.46 -11.59 -40.78
C PRO A 341 17.64 -12.07 -39.59
N VAL A 342 17.22 -13.34 -39.62
CA VAL A 342 16.75 -14.00 -38.40
C VAL A 342 17.95 -14.23 -37.48
N MET A 343 17.83 -13.88 -36.21
CA MET A 343 18.90 -14.06 -35.22
C MET A 343 18.39 -14.83 -34.01
N TYR A 344 19.27 -15.56 -33.36
CA TYR A 344 18.97 -16.33 -32.15
C TYR A 344 19.83 -15.83 -31.00
N GLU A 345 19.23 -15.55 -29.84
CA GLU A 345 19.94 -15.20 -28.61
C GLU A 345 20.01 -16.45 -27.72
N LYS A 346 21.22 -16.91 -27.43
CA LYS A 346 21.45 -18.22 -26.85
C LYS A 346 21.16 -18.31 -25.36
N THR A 347 21.33 -17.23 -24.60
CA THR A 347 21.15 -17.26 -23.14
C THR A 347 19.71 -17.52 -22.76
N ASN A 348 18.76 -16.81 -23.37
CA ASN A 348 17.33 -16.98 -23.12
C ASN A 348 16.64 -17.89 -24.15
N ARG A 349 17.34 -18.20 -25.25
CA ARG A 349 16.86 -19.02 -26.37
C ARG A 349 15.73 -18.34 -27.14
N ASP A 350 15.92 -17.06 -27.43
CA ASP A 350 14.92 -16.21 -28.08
C ASP A 350 15.27 -16.02 -29.58
N LEU A 351 14.25 -16.06 -30.44
CA LEU A 351 14.39 -15.85 -31.88
C LEU A 351 13.86 -14.46 -32.27
N PHE A 352 14.63 -13.68 -33.04
CA PHE A 352 14.29 -12.30 -33.41
C PHE A 352 14.03 -12.18 -34.91
N VAL A 353 12.90 -11.55 -35.26
CA VAL A 353 12.51 -11.28 -36.65
C VAL A 353 11.92 -9.87 -36.78
N VAL A 354 12.46 -9.10 -37.74
CA VAL A 354 11.95 -7.76 -38.06
C VAL A 354 10.73 -7.86 -38.97
N ILE A 355 9.66 -7.19 -38.58
CA ILE A 355 8.42 -7.04 -39.33
C ILE A 355 8.37 -5.63 -39.93
N ARG A 356 7.87 -5.51 -41.17
CA ARG A 356 7.97 -4.28 -41.97
C ARG A 356 7.38 -3.02 -41.34
N SER A 357 6.36 -3.16 -40.50
CA SER A 357 5.65 -2.04 -39.91
C SER A 357 4.71 -2.47 -38.79
N LEU A 358 4.27 -1.52 -37.98
CA LEU A 358 3.20 -1.72 -37.00
C LEU A 358 1.92 -2.30 -37.61
N LYS A 359 1.57 -1.86 -38.83
CA LYS A 359 0.40 -2.38 -39.57
C LYS A 359 0.58 -3.84 -40.00
N ALA A 360 1.79 -4.23 -40.39
CA ALA A 360 2.10 -5.63 -40.71
C ALA A 360 2.10 -6.49 -39.44
N LEU A 361 2.70 -5.99 -38.36
CA LEU A 361 2.77 -6.66 -37.06
C LEU A 361 1.38 -6.91 -36.46
N LYS A 362 0.44 -5.95 -36.62
CA LYS A 362 -0.98 -6.10 -36.22
C LYS A 362 -1.71 -7.23 -36.95
N LYS A 363 -1.34 -7.53 -38.20
CA LYS A 363 -2.01 -8.56 -39.02
C LYS A 363 -1.59 -9.99 -38.67
N ILE A 364 -0.52 -10.16 -37.90
CA ILE A 364 0.01 -11.48 -37.58
C ILE A 364 -0.90 -12.16 -36.56
N GLU A 365 -1.43 -13.32 -36.92
CA GLU A 365 -2.13 -14.23 -36.02
C GLU A 365 -1.31 -15.52 -35.97
N CYS A 366 -0.65 -15.79 -34.84
CA CYS A 366 0.27 -16.92 -34.73
C CYS A 366 -0.46 -18.25 -34.52
N ASP A 367 -0.15 -19.27 -35.33
CA ASP A 367 -0.51 -20.66 -35.06
C ASP A 367 0.33 -21.18 -33.87
N SER A 368 -0.26 -21.09 -32.69
CA SER A 368 0.38 -21.52 -31.43
C SER A 368 0.80 -23.00 -31.45
N ARG A 369 0.08 -23.88 -32.17
CA ARG A 369 0.38 -25.32 -32.18
C ARG A 369 1.61 -25.60 -33.04
N SER A 370 1.62 -25.08 -34.26
CA SER A 370 2.74 -25.24 -35.19
C SER A 370 4.00 -24.56 -34.65
N LEU A 371 3.84 -23.36 -34.07
CA LEU A 371 4.94 -22.65 -33.44
C LEU A 371 5.50 -23.39 -32.22
N ALA A 372 4.65 -23.98 -31.37
CA ALA A 372 5.14 -24.78 -30.23
C ALA A 372 5.95 -26.01 -30.65
N GLN A 373 5.59 -26.66 -31.77
CA GLN A 373 6.36 -27.78 -32.31
C GLN A 373 7.71 -27.33 -32.84
N PHE A 374 7.71 -26.25 -33.63
CA PHE A 374 8.93 -25.62 -34.15
C PHE A 374 9.86 -25.18 -33.02
N SER A 375 9.34 -24.50 -32.01
CA SER A 375 10.09 -24.06 -30.84
C SER A 375 10.77 -25.22 -30.11
N LYS A 376 10.07 -26.35 -29.91
CA LYS A 376 10.67 -27.55 -29.30
C LYS A 376 11.77 -28.17 -30.16
N GLN A 377 11.59 -28.18 -31.48
CA GLN A 377 12.56 -28.73 -32.42
C GLN A 377 13.86 -27.92 -32.46
N HIS A 378 13.75 -26.59 -32.32
CA HIS A 378 14.88 -25.66 -32.46
C HIS A 378 15.39 -25.10 -31.12
N ASP A 379 14.92 -25.62 -29.99
CA ASP A 379 15.23 -25.12 -28.64
C ASP A 379 15.04 -23.59 -28.53
N ILE A 380 13.83 -23.14 -28.87
CA ILE A 380 13.41 -21.74 -28.78
C ILE A 380 12.38 -21.59 -27.66
N VAL A 381 12.59 -20.62 -26.77
CA VAL A 381 11.64 -20.25 -25.72
C VAL A 381 10.62 -19.24 -26.28
N ALA A 382 11.08 -18.10 -26.79
CA ALA A 382 10.21 -17.07 -27.37
C ALA A 382 10.58 -16.70 -28.80
N LEU A 383 9.56 -16.43 -29.62
CA LEU A 383 9.67 -15.74 -30.90
C LEU A 383 9.31 -14.26 -30.69
N CYS A 384 10.30 -13.37 -30.81
CA CYS A 384 10.14 -11.92 -30.77
C CYS A 384 10.01 -11.36 -32.20
N LEU A 385 8.79 -10.93 -32.52
CA LEU A 385 8.48 -10.20 -33.76
C LEU A 385 8.44 -8.71 -33.43
N PHE A 386 9.24 -7.89 -34.09
CA PHE A 386 9.29 -6.46 -33.78
C PHE A 386 9.45 -5.58 -35.02
N CYS A 387 9.11 -4.30 -34.91
CA CYS A 387 9.29 -3.32 -35.99
C CYS A 387 9.84 -1.99 -35.46
N PRO A 388 10.61 -1.23 -36.26
CA PRO A 388 11.13 0.10 -35.92
C PRO A 388 10.04 1.20 -36.04
N SER A 389 8.89 0.94 -35.44
CA SER A 389 7.74 1.86 -35.38
C SER A 389 6.87 1.49 -34.18
N ALA A 390 6.27 2.48 -33.54
CA ALA A 390 5.48 2.35 -32.32
C ALA A 390 4.17 3.17 -32.40
N PHE A 391 3.26 2.94 -31.45
CA PHE A 391 2.07 3.76 -31.24
C PHE A 391 2.44 5.13 -30.68
N ASP A 392 3.32 5.16 -29.68
CA ASP A 392 3.90 6.40 -29.17
C ASP A 392 5.13 6.79 -30.01
N ALA A 393 5.19 8.05 -30.46
CA ALA A 393 6.31 8.57 -31.23
C ALA A 393 7.62 8.66 -30.43
N GLU A 394 7.55 8.63 -29.10
CA GLU A 394 8.73 8.56 -28.22
C GLU A 394 9.37 7.17 -28.18
N ASN A 395 8.65 6.13 -28.60
CA ASN A 395 9.12 4.75 -28.60
C ASN A 395 9.72 4.37 -29.95
N GLN A 396 10.89 3.73 -29.96
CA GLN A 396 11.59 3.38 -31.20
C GLN A 396 11.10 2.06 -31.80
N PHE A 397 10.64 1.14 -30.95
CA PHE A 397 10.24 -0.19 -31.36
C PHE A 397 8.90 -0.62 -30.77
N HIS A 398 8.16 -1.40 -31.54
CA HIS A 398 7.04 -2.20 -31.05
C HIS A 398 7.36 -3.67 -31.25
N MET A 399 7.14 -4.49 -30.22
CA MET A 399 7.34 -5.94 -30.29
C MET A 399 6.08 -6.70 -29.92
N ARG A 400 6.04 -7.98 -30.33
CA ARG A 400 5.09 -9.01 -29.91
C ARG A 400 5.90 -10.29 -29.70
N CYS A 401 5.69 -10.95 -28.58
CA CYS A 401 6.43 -12.16 -28.24
C CYS A 401 5.49 -13.35 -28.03
N TYR A 402 5.84 -14.47 -28.64
CA TYR A 402 5.07 -15.72 -28.57
C TYR A 402 5.93 -16.82 -27.98
N ALA A 403 5.43 -17.52 -26.97
CA ALA A 403 6.17 -18.59 -26.28
C ALA A 403 5.30 -19.84 -26.04
N PRO A 404 4.62 -20.38 -27.08
CA PRO A 404 3.59 -21.39 -26.88
C PRO A 404 4.17 -22.74 -26.41
N ALA A 405 5.47 -23.00 -26.63
CA ALA A 405 6.14 -24.20 -26.12
C ALA A 405 6.19 -24.26 -24.59
N VAL A 406 6.14 -23.12 -23.90
CA VAL A 406 6.08 -23.01 -22.43
C VAL A 406 4.67 -22.68 -21.91
N GLY A 407 3.67 -22.69 -22.81
CA GLY A 407 2.26 -22.50 -22.45
C GLY A 407 1.74 -21.06 -22.58
N ILE A 408 2.54 -20.13 -23.11
CA ILE A 408 2.16 -18.73 -23.29
C ILE A 408 1.89 -18.47 -24.77
N ALA A 409 0.63 -18.27 -25.16
CA ALA A 409 0.28 -18.03 -26.55
C ALA A 409 0.92 -16.73 -27.08
N GLU A 410 0.63 -15.60 -26.44
CA GLU A 410 1.29 -14.32 -26.64
C GLU A 410 1.52 -13.68 -25.27
N ASP A 411 2.74 -13.24 -25.01
CA ASP A 411 3.13 -12.63 -23.73
C ASP A 411 2.84 -11.11 -23.76
N PRO A 412 2.22 -10.52 -22.71
CA PRO A 412 1.87 -9.10 -22.72
C PRO A 412 3.07 -8.15 -22.79
N PHE A 413 4.16 -8.48 -22.11
CA PHE A 413 5.41 -7.74 -22.20
C PHE A 413 6.59 -8.58 -21.77
N THR A 414 7.55 -8.81 -22.66
CA THR A 414 8.59 -9.82 -22.46
C THR A 414 9.92 -9.18 -22.08
N GLY A 415 10.25 -9.21 -20.80
CA GLY A 415 11.50 -8.62 -20.31
C GLY A 415 12.77 -9.39 -20.70
N SER A 416 12.69 -10.70 -20.89
CA SER A 416 13.83 -11.56 -21.21
C SER A 416 14.45 -11.25 -22.58
N VAL A 417 13.62 -10.88 -23.57
CA VAL A 417 14.08 -10.60 -24.93
C VAL A 417 14.85 -9.28 -25.05
N LEU A 418 14.79 -8.39 -24.05
CA LEU A 418 15.33 -7.03 -24.13
C LEU A 418 16.85 -6.99 -24.31
N GLY A 419 17.58 -7.96 -23.73
CA GLY A 419 19.02 -8.10 -23.92
C GLY A 419 19.36 -8.45 -25.38
N GLY A 420 18.73 -9.48 -25.93
CA GLY A 420 18.89 -9.88 -27.33
C GLY A 420 18.44 -8.80 -28.32
N LEU A 421 17.31 -8.15 -28.03
CA LEU A 421 16.80 -7.03 -28.82
C LEU A 421 17.83 -5.90 -28.88
N THR A 422 18.43 -5.54 -27.74
CA THR A 422 19.48 -4.53 -27.66
C THR A 422 20.65 -4.84 -28.60
N ALA A 423 21.19 -6.06 -28.53
CA ALA A 423 22.29 -6.47 -29.39
C ALA A 423 21.87 -6.45 -30.87
N TYR A 424 20.64 -6.86 -31.18
CA TYR A 424 20.11 -6.89 -32.54
C TYR A 424 20.01 -5.47 -33.12
N VAL A 425 19.31 -4.56 -32.44
CA VAL A 425 19.01 -3.23 -32.97
C VAL A 425 20.27 -2.38 -33.15
N ASP A 426 21.25 -2.53 -32.26
CA ASP A 426 22.56 -1.88 -32.41
C ASP A 426 23.39 -2.52 -33.55
N THR A 427 23.45 -3.85 -33.61
CA THR A 427 24.26 -4.57 -34.64
C THR A 427 23.81 -4.25 -36.05
N PHE A 428 22.50 -4.16 -36.29
CA PHE A 428 21.94 -3.92 -37.62
C PHE A 428 21.58 -2.45 -37.89
N GLY A 429 22.02 -1.51 -37.03
CA GLY A 429 21.86 -0.07 -37.26
C GLY A 429 20.42 0.41 -37.30
N LEU A 430 19.54 -0.23 -36.52
CA LEU A 430 18.13 0.17 -36.35
C LEU A 430 17.97 1.35 -35.39
N LEU A 431 19.04 1.77 -34.73
CA LEU A 431 19.12 2.97 -33.91
C LEU A 431 20.03 4.03 -34.56
N PRO A 432 19.81 5.33 -34.26
CA PRO A 432 20.74 6.37 -34.64
C PRO A 432 22.17 6.06 -34.18
N LYS A 433 23.17 6.43 -35.00
CA LYS A 433 24.58 6.23 -34.64
C LYS A 433 24.90 6.95 -33.34
N GLY A 434 25.49 6.22 -32.38
CA GLY A 434 25.89 6.75 -31.08
C GLY A 434 24.78 6.72 -30.02
N SER A 435 23.60 6.18 -30.32
CA SER A 435 22.60 5.87 -29.29
C SER A 435 23.16 4.91 -28.25
N ASP A 436 22.89 5.19 -26.98
CA ASP A 436 23.18 4.34 -25.81
C ASP A 436 21.88 3.95 -25.08
N THR A 437 20.74 4.39 -25.60
CA THR A 437 19.42 4.16 -25.04
C THR A 437 18.37 4.00 -26.14
N PHE A 438 17.29 3.28 -25.82
CA PHE A 438 16.08 3.23 -26.62
C PHE A 438 14.87 2.88 -25.74
N ARG A 439 13.66 3.08 -26.27
CA ARG A 439 12.39 2.66 -25.68
C ARG A 439 11.70 1.67 -26.60
N VAL A 440 11.04 0.69 -25.99
CA VAL A 440 10.27 -0.34 -26.68
C VAL A 440 8.96 -0.58 -25.95
N GLU A 441 7.91 -0.75 -26.74
CA GLU A 441 6.57 -1.06 -26.28
C GLU A 441 6.10 -2.45 -26.77
N GLN A 442 5.19 -3.07 -26.02
CA GLN A 442 4.56 -4.35 -26.34
C GLN A 442 3.12 -4.36 -25.79
N GLY A 443 2.32 -5.35 -26.21
CA GLY A 443 1.05 -5.70 -25.55
C GLY A 443 -0.15 -4.85 -25.95
N HIS A 444 0.03 -3.80 -26.76
CA HIS A 444 -1.05 -2.90 -27.17
C HIS A 444 -2.13 -3.62 -28.00
N PHE A 445 -1.75 -4.62 -28.80
CA PHE A 445 -2.70 -5.40 -29.60
C PHE A 445 -3.57 -6.37 -28.78
N ILE A 446 -3.16 -6.67 -27.55
CA ILE A 446 -3.91 -7.53 -26.61
C ILE A 446 -4.39 -6.75 -25.39
N GLU A 447 -4.52 -5.42 -25.53
CA GLU A 447 -5.06 -4.51 -24.51
C GLU A 447 -4.28 -4.50 -23.18
N ARG A 448 -2.98 -4.81 -23.24
CA ARG A 448 -2.06 -4.77 -22.10
C ARG A 448 -0.82 -3.95 -22.44
N PRO A 449 -0.96 -2.64 -22.71
CA PRO A 449 0.16 -1.81 -23.13
C PRO A 449 1.23 -1.77 -22.04
N GLY A 450 2.48 -1.99 -22.42
CA GLY A 450 3.64 -1.79 -21.56
C GLY A 450 4.76 -1.10 -22.33
N VAL A 451 5.65 -0.46 -21.59
CA VAL A 451 6.81 0.27 -22.13
C VAL A 451 7.99 0.18 -21.17
N VAL A 452 9.19 0.07 -21.73
CA VAL A 452 10.44 0.19 -20.97
C VAL A 452 11.44 1.07 -21.70
N ARG A 453 12.36 1.64 -20.94
CA ARG A 453 13.58 2.25 -21.47
C ARG A 453 14.74 1.30 -21.21
N VAL A 454 15.57 1.07 -22.22
CA VAL A 454 16.79 0.26 -22.09
C VAL A 454 17.98 1.19 -22.30
N ALA A 455 18.94 1.17 -21.38
CA ALA A 455 20.27 1.72 -21.61
C ALA A 455 21.24 0.58 -21.88
N TYR A 456 22.21 0.80 -22.76
CA TYR A 456 23.16 -0.22 -23.11
C TYR A 456 24.55 0.33 -23.40
N SER A 457 25.52 -0.56 -23.28
CA SER A 457 26.90 -0.30 -23.67
C SER A 457 27.46 -1.52 -24.37
N LYS A 458 28.42 -1.28 -25.28
CA LYS A 458 29.11 -2.32 -26.03
C LYS A 458 30.62 -2.16 -25.83
N ARG A 459 31.28 -3.23 -25.40
CA ARG A 459 32.74 -3.31 -25.33
C ARG A 459 33.22 -4.47 -26.20
N GLY A 460 33.79 -4.16 -27.35
CA GLY A 460 34.12 -5.18 -28.35
C GLY A 460 32.86 -5.84 -28.88
N LYS A 461 32.71 -7.15 -28.66
CA LYS A 461 31.51 -7.91 -29.03
C LYS A 461 30.51 -8.09 -27.88
N THR A 462 30.87 -7.71 -26.67
CA THR A 462 30.05 -7.94 -25.48
C THR A 462 29.12 -6.76 -25.23
N TYR A 463 27.83 -7.05 -25.11
CA TYR A 463 26.81 -6.09 -24.72
C TYR A 463 26.52 -6.16 -23.22
N ARG A 464 26.14 -5.02 -22.66
CA ARG A 464 25.45 -4.93 -21.37
C ARG A 464 24.22 -4.07 -21.55
N ALA A 465 23.06 -4.59 -21.17
CA ALA A 465 21.81 -3.85 -21.20
C ALA A 465 21.21 -3.75 -19.80
N LYS A 466 20.76 -2.56 -19.45
CA LYS A 466 20.06 -2.22 -18.21
C LYS A 466 18.67 -1.74 -18.56
N VAL A 467 17.67 -2.42 -18.01
CA VAL A 467 16.26 -2.13 -18.23
C VAL A 467 15.77 -1.22 -17.13
N PHE A 468 15.06 -0.15 -17.49
CA PHE A 468 14.37 0.75 -16.58
C PHE A 468 12.87 0.56 -16.77
N ALA A 469 12.18 0.28 -15.67
CA ALA A 469 10.79 -0.14 -15.64
C ALA A 469 10.02 0.54 -14.51
N GLN A 470 8.69 0.52 -14.67
CA GLN A 470 7.71 0.85 -13.64
C GLN A 470 6.82 -0.37 -13.39
N ALA A 471 6.09 -0.33 -12.29
CA ALA A 471 5.08 -1.31 -11.97
C ALA A 471 3.96 -0.69 -11.14
N VAL A 472 2.82 -1.37 -11.10
CA VAL A 472 1.68 -0.97 -10.27
C VAL A 472 1.11 -2.18 -9.53
N HIS A 473 0.94 -2.03 -8.22
CA HIS A 473 0.31 -3.06 -7.40
C HIS A 473 -1.20 -3.10 -7.63
N CYS A 474 -1.73 -4.27 -7.97
CA CYS A 474 -3.14 -4.47 -8.24
C CYS A 474 -3.90 -4.84 -6.97
N PHE A 475 -3.50 -5.94 -6.32
CA PHE A 475 -4.08 -6.39 -5.05
C PHE A 475 -3.14 -7.34 -4.31
N SER A 476 -3.42 -7.56 -3.03
CA SER A 476 -2.80 -8.60 -2.20
C SER A 476 -3.87 -9.53 -1.63
N THR A 477 -3.53 -10.79 -1.41
CA THR A 477 -4.38 -11.78 -0.74
C THR A 477 -3.55 -12.76 0.08
N ALA A 478 -4.19 -13.58 0.90
CA ALA A 478 -3.54 -14.64 1.66
C ALA A 478 -4.09 -16.02 1.24
N ILE A 479 -3.20 -16.90 0.80
CA ILE A 479 -3.51 -18.32 0.59
C ILE A 479 -3.42 -19.01 1.95
N ASN A 480 -4.47 -19.74 2.34
CA ASN A 480 -4.44 -20.60 3.52
C ASN A 480 -4.04 -22.01 3.07
N LEU A 481 -2.83 -22.44 3.42
CA LEU A 481 -2.28 -23.77 3.14
C LEU A 481 -2.63 -24.77 4.24
#